data_AF-F7XWV7-F1
#
_entry.id   AF-F7XWV7-F1
#
_cell.length_a   1.000
_cell.length_b   1.000
_cell.length_c   1.000
_cell.angle_alpha   90.00
_cell.angle_beta   90.00
_cell.angle_gamma   90.00
#
_symmetry.space_group_name_H-M   'P 1'
#
loop_
_entity.id
_entity.type
_entity.pdbx_description
1 polymer ?
#
loop_
_entity_poly.entity_id
_entity_poly.type
_entity_poly.pdbx_seq_one_letter_code
_entity_poly.pdbx_strand_id
1 'polypeptide(L)'
;MGDMLATMHHNNGVGLAAVQVGVLKKIIVIDVGKEFANGVPMPLFMVNAEIVKRSEDLAEFREGCLSVPGFFAEVTRPADITVKFINYEGKEEGLNIPHGLLAVCVQHEIDHTNGIVFIDYLSKLKKDFALKKSLKFQERA
;
A
#
# COMPACT_ATOMS: atom_id res chain seq x y z
N MET A 1 -5.01 -15.44 -1.46
CA MET A 1 -5.41 -14.07 -1.84
C MET A 1 -6.79 -13.71 -1.29
N GLY A 2 -7.78 -14.61 -1.34
CA GLY A 2 -9.07 -14.39 -0.64
C GLY A 2 -8.90 -14.10 0.85
N ASP A 3 -8.06 -14.87 1.55
CA ASP A 3 -7.77 -14.63 2.98
C ASP A 3 -7.10 -13.27 3.23
N MET A 4 -6.23 -12.81 2.32
CA MET A 4 -5.61 -11.49 2.41
C MET A 4 -6.65 -10.37 2.26
N LEU A 5 -7.57 -10.51 1.30
CA LEU A 5 -8.66 -9.54 1.11
C LEU A 5 -9.58 -9.51 2.35
N ALA A 6 -9.98 -10.67 2.86
CA ALA A 6 -10.81 -10.77 4.06
C ALA A 6 -10.10 -10.15 5.28
N THR A 7 -8.80 -10.42 5.45
CA THR A 7 -7.98 -9.83 6.51
C THR A 7 -7.89 -8.31 6.37
N MET A 8 -7.69 -7.80 5.15
CA MET A 8 -7.64 -6.38 4.85
C MET A 8 -8.96 -5.68 5.22
N HIS A 9 -10.09 -6.21 4.76
CA HIS A 9 -11.42 -5.67 5.08
C HIS A 9 -11.76 -5.76 6.56
N HIS A 10 -11.40 -6.86 7.24
CA HIS A 10 -11.60 -7.00 8.69
C HIS A 10 -10.90 -5.90 9.50
N ASN A 11 -9.76 -5.42 9.01
CA ASN A 11 -8.98 -4.35 9.64
C ASN A 11 -9.29 -2.96 9.07
N ASN A 12 -10.36 -2.79 8.29
CA ASN A 12 -10.72 -1.55 7.61
C ASN A 12 -9.57 -0.96 6.75
N GLY A 13 -8.74 -1.82 6.18
CA GLY A 13 -7.67 -1.44 5.26
C GLY A 13 -8.16 -1.32 3.83
N VAL A 14 -7.42 -0.54 3.03
CA VAL A 14 -7.62 -0.40 1.57
C VAL A 14 -6.51 -1.05 0.74
N GLY A 15 -5.47 -1.54 1.41
CA GLY A 15 -4.33 -2.27 0.84
C GLY A 15 -3.76 -3.25 1.87
N LEU A 16 -3.21 -4.37 1.38
CA LEU A 16 -2.46 -5.34 2.19
C LEU A 16 -1.44 -6.11 1.33
N ALA A 17 -0.19 -6.09 1.77
CA ALA A 17 0.90 -6.90 1.22
C ALA A 17 1.03 -8.22 1.99
N ALA A 18 1.36 -9.30 1.27
CA ALA A 18 1.47 -10.65 1.84
C ALA A 18 2.50 -10.75 2.99
N VAL A 19 3.54 -9.92 2.95
CA VAL A 19 4.55 -9.84 4.02
C VAL A 19 3.93 -9.45 5.37
N GLN A 20 2.86 -8.65 5.38
CA GLN A 20 2.18 -8.21 6.59
C GLN A 20 1.44 -9.34 7.30
N VAL A 21 1.16 -10.44 6.59
CA VAL A 21 0.57 -11.68 7.13
C VAL A 21 1.58 -12.83 7.17
N GLY A 22 2.88 -12.51 7.17
CA GLY A 22 3.96 -13.50 7.33
C GLY A 22 4.29 -14.32 6.07
N VAL A 23 3.76 -13.93 4.91
CA VAL A 23 4.02 -14.63 3.64
C VAL A 23 5.02 -13.80 2.81
N LEU A 24 6.26 -14.30 2.71
CA LEU A 24 7.36 -13.66 1.97
C LEU A 24 7.23 -13.83 0.44
N LYS A 25 6.11 -13.35 -0.12
CA LYS A 25 5.87 -13.30 -1.57
C LYS A 25 5.52 -11.88 -1.97
N LYS A 26 5.89 -11.47 -3.18
CA LYS A 26 5.52 -10.18 -3.76
C LYS A 26 4.06 -10.21 -4.24
N ILE A 27 3.13 -10.25 -3.29
CA ILE A 27 1.69 -10.28 -3.54
C ILE A 27 1.07 -9.13 -2.77
N ILE A 28 0.24 -8.36 -3.44
CA ILE A 28 -0.52 -7.25 -2.85
C ILE A 28 -1.99 -7.37 -3.26
N VAL A 29 -2.88 -6.99 -2.34
CA VAL A 29 -4.32 -6.87 -2.59
C VAL A 29 -4.74 -5.45 -2.25
N ILE A 30 -5.58 -4.85 -3.09
CA ILE A 30 -6.02 -3.46 -2.95
C ILE A 30 -7.51 -3.39 -3.23
N ASP A 31 -8.22 -2.66 -2.39
CA ASP A 31 -9.61 -2.28 -2.62
C ASP A 31 -9.85 -0.90 -2.04
N VAL A 32 -9.77 0.11 -2.89
CA VAL A 32 -10.03 1.51 -2.54
C VAL A 32 -11.50 1.88 -2.72
N GLY A 33 -12.36 0.94 -3.11
CA GLY A 33 -13.74 1.24 -3.51
C GLY A 33 -13.85 1.88 -4.89
N LYS A 34 -15.01 1.72 -5.53
CA LYS A 34 -15.24 2.12 -6.94
C LYS A 34 -15.00 3.62 -7.19
N GLU A 35 -15.31 4.46 -6.22
CA GLU A 35 -15.20 5.92 -6.33
C GLU A 35 -13.74 6.41 -6.39
N PHE A 36 -12.81 5.68 -5.76
CA PHE A 36 -11.39 6.02 -5.75
C PHE A 36 -10.55 5.16 -6.70
N ALA A 37 -11.18 4.21 -7.39
CA ALA A 37 -10.50 3.25 -8.26
C ALA A 37 -10.14 3.79 -9.65
N ASN A 38 -10.58 5.01 -10.03
CA ASN A 38 -10.33 5.60 -11.34
C ASN A 38 -10.71 4.67 -12.52
N GLY A 39 -11.83 3.95 -12.38
CA GLY A 39 -12.32 3.01 -13.38
C GLY A 39 -11.64 1.63 -13.38
N VAL A 40 -10.64 1.40 -12.52
CA VAL A 40 -10.01 0.09 -12.35
C VAL A 40 -10.96 -0.85 -11.59
N PRO A 41 -11.19 -2.09 -12.06
CA PRO A 41 -11.98 -3.07 -11.32
C PRO A 41 -11.36 -3.39 -9.96
N MET A 42 -12.21 -3.46 -8.92
CA MET A 42 -11.83 -3.83 -7.56
C MET A 42 -12.53 -5.12 -7.13
N PRO A 43 -11.92 -5.94 -6.26
CA PRO A 43 -10.57 -5.78 -5.70
C PRO A 43 -9.47 -6.06 -6.74
N LEU A 44 -8.34 -5.36 -6.59
CA LEU A 44 -7.18 -5.47 -7.46
C LEU A 44 -6.15 -6.42 -6.81
N PHE A 45 -5.78 -7.47 -7.54
CA PHE A 45 -4.78 -8.44 -7.12
C PHE A 45 -3.54 -8.31 -7.99
N MET A 46 -2.38 -8.12 -7.38
CA MET A 46 -1.12 -8.02 -8.12
C MET A 46 -0.06 -8.94 -7.54
N VAL A 47 0.56 -9.73 -8.42
CA VAL A 47 1.71 -10.57 -8.13
C VAL A 47 2.93 -10.03 -8.86
N ASN A 48 4.08 -10.00 -8.18
CA ASN A 48 5.33 -9.45 -8.72
C ASN A 48 5.15 -8.04 -9.29
N ALA A 49 4.36 -7.22 -8.60
CA ALA A 49 4.10 -5.85 -9.00
C ALA A 49 5.39 -5.01 -8.97
N GLU A 50 5.64 -4.28 -10.04
CA GLU A 50 6.80 -3.39 -10.17
C GLU A 50 6.38 -2.07 -10.82
N ILE A 51 6.84 -0.96 -10.24
CA ILE A 51 6.66 0.37 -10.82
C ILE A 51 7.70 0.56 -11.93
N VAL A 52 7.23 0.61 -13.18
CA VAL A 52 8.08 0.78 -14.36
C VAL A 52 8.20 2.23 -14.83
N LYS A 53 7.28 3.12 -14.41
CA LYS A 53 7.36 4.56 -14.63
C LYS A 53 6.78 5.33 -13.45
N ARG A 54 7.34 6.50 -13.18
CA ARG A 54 6.91 7.47 -12.16
C ARG A 54 6.82 8.85 -12.82
N SER A 55 5.82 9.65 -12.47
CA SER A 55 5.79 11.06 -12.81
C SER A 55 6.91 11.83 -12.11
N GLU A 56 7.30 12.97 -12.68
CA GLU A 56 8.14 13.96 -11.98
C GLU A 56 7.30 14.74 -10.94
N ASP A 57 6.01 14.91 -11.22
CA ASP A 57 5.07 15.52 -10.28
C ASP A 57 4.93 14.66 -9.03
N LEU A 58 4.94 15.33 -7.88
CA LEU A 58 4.82 14.75 -6.56
C LEU A 58 3.50 15.17 -5.92
N ALA A 59 2.92 14.25 -5.15
CA ALA A 59 1.71 14.49 -4.37
C ALA A 59 1.92 14.06 -2.92
N GLU A 60 1.38 14.86 -2.00
CA GLU A 60 1.35 14.54 -0.58
C GLU A 60 0.03 13.86 -0.23
N PHE A 61 0.12 12.73 0.48
CA PHE A 61 -1.03 12.05 1.04
C PHE A 61 -0.80 11.70 2.49
N ARG A 62 -1.90 11.73 3.25
CA ARG A 62 -1.90 11.26 4.64
C ARG A 62 -2.06 9.74 4.65
N GLU A 63 -0.97 9.04 4.90
CA GLU A 63 -0.91 7.57 4.96
C GLU A 63 -1.07 7.04 6.38
N GLY A 64 -1.60 5.82 6.46
CA GLY A 64 -1.54 4.95 7.62
C GLY A 64 -1.18 3.53 7.17
N CYS A 65 -0.86 2.64 8.10
CA CYS A 65 -0.46 1.27 7.80
C CYS A 65 -0.99 0.32 8.87
N LEU A 66 -1.52 -0.83 8.45
CA LEU A 66 -1.96 -1.88 9.39
C LEU A 66 -0.81 -2.43 10.25
N SER A 67 0.43 -2.36 9.76
CA SER A 67 1.63 -2.74 10.50
C SER A 67 2.15 -1.66 11.46
N VAL A 68 1.63 -0.43 11.38
CA VAL A 68 1.98 0.69 12.27
C VAL A 68 0.70 1.35 12.80
N PRO A 69 -0.12 0.61 13.57
CA PRO A 69 -1.44 1.08 13.97
C PRO A 69 -1.41 2.34 14.84
N GLY A 70 -2.46 3.17 14.72
CA GLY A 70 -2.63 4.39 15.52
C GLY A 70 -1.74 5.57 15.12
N PHE A 71 -0.95 5.44 14.05
CA PHE A 71 -0.11 6.50 13.52
C PHE A 71 -0.43 6.80 12.05
N PHE A 72 -0.55 8.08 11.74
CA PHE A 72 -0.78 8.59 10.39
C PHE A 72 0.16 9.76 10.14
N ALA A 73 0.71 9.87 8.94
CA ALA A 73 1.59 10.98 8.56
C ALA A 73 1.46 11.31 7.08
N GLU A 74 1.81 12.55 6.73
CA GLU A 74 1.95 12.97 5.34
C GLU A 74 3.23 12.37 4.75
N VAL A 75 3.08 11.77 3.57
CA VAL A 75 4.16 11.19 2.76
C VAL A 75 4.03 11.73 1.35
N THR A 76 5.16 12.15 0.79
CA THR A 76 5.24 12.64 -0.59
C THR A 76 5.64 11.50 -1.52
N ARG A 77 4.84 11.23 -2.55
CA ARG A 77 5.10 10.19 -3.55
C ARG A 77 4.93 10.73 -4.98
N PRO A 78 5.50 10.07 -6.00
CA PRO A 78 5.09 10.27 -7.38
C PRO A 78 3.57 10.26 -7.52
N ALA A 79 3.03 11.30 -8.15
CA ALA A 79 1.61 11.50 -8.34
C ALA A 79 1.03 10.38 -9.22
N ASP A 80 1.66 10.11 -10.36
CA ASP A 80 1.23 9.09 -11.31
C ASP A 80 2.28 7.98 -11.44
N ILE A 81 1.82 6.74 -11.60
CA ILE A 81 2.69 5.58 -11.79
C ILE A 81 2.20 4.69 -12.92
N THR A 82 3.14 4.01 -13.56
CA THR A 82 2.83 2.82 -14.37
C THR A 82 3.38 1.61 -13.66
N VAL A 83 2.55 0.59 -13.45
CA VAL A 83 2.96 -0.68 -12.86
C VAL A 83 2.82 -1.82 -13.85
N LYS A 84 3.73 -2.80 -13.76
CA LYS A 84 3.58 -4.12 -14.37
C LYS A 84 3.38 -5.15 -13.28
N PHE A 85 2.51 -6.13 -13.52
CA PHE A 85 2.23 -7.19 -12.56
C PHE A 85 1.62 -8.40 -13.25
N ILE A 86 1.52 -9.51 -12.52
CA ILE A 86 0.74 -10.68 -12.91
C ILE A 86 -0.60 -10.62 -12.17
N ASN A 87 -1.70 -10.66 -12.91
CA ASN A 87 -3.06 -10.59 -12.36
C ASN A 87 -3.48 -11.91 -11.69
N TYR A 88 -4.71 -11.96 -11.16
CA TYR A 88 -5.25 -13.16 -10.51
C TYR A 88 -5.35 -14.39 -11.44
N GLU A 89 -5.51 -14.17 -12.75
CA GLU A 89 -5.58 -15.22 -13.77
C GLU A 89 -4.19 -15.71 -14.22
N GLY A 90 -3.11 -15.13 -13.70
CA GLY A 90 -1.74 -15.46 -14.10
C GLY A 90 -1.26 -14.77 -15.38
N LYS A 91 -1.97 -13.74 -15.87
CA LYS A 91 -1.58 -12.96 -17.06
C LYS A 91 -0.75 -11.74 -16.66
N GLU A 92 0.24 -11.42 -17.49
CA GLU A 92 0.98 -10.17 -17.36
C GLU A 92 0.13 -8.97 -17.81
N GLU A 93 0.07 -7.95 -16.97
CA GLU A 93 -0.67 -6.71 -17.23
C GLU A 93 0.20 -5.49 -16.92
N GLY A 94 -0.15 -4.38 -17.59
CA GLY A 94 0.38 -3.06 -17.32
C GLY A 94 -0.76 -2.10 -17.00
N LEU A 95 -0.64 -1.33 -15.93
CA LEU A 95 -1.66 -0.38 -15.50
C LEU A 95 -1.05 0.99 -15.25
N ASN A 96 -1.60 2.01 -15.91
CA ASN A 96 -1.34 3.41 -15.61
C ASN A 96 -2.31 3.86 -14.54
N ILE A 97 -1.80 4.40 -13.45
CA ILE A 97 -2.59 4.82 -12.30
C ILE A 97 -2.33 6.31 -12.10
N PRO A 98 -3.35 7.16 -12.33
CA PRO A 98 -3.18 8.58 -12.11
C PRO A 98 -3.20 8.93 -10.63
N HIS A 99 -2.78 10.15 -10.32
CA HIS A 99 -2.86 10.75 -8.99
C HIS A 99 -4.18 10.45 -8.26
N GLY A 100 -4.07 9.93 -7.04
CA GLY A 100 -5.22 9.57 -6.20
C GLY A 100 -4.88 8.48 -5.20
N LEU A 101 -5.91 8.07 -4.44
CA LEU A 101 -5.76 7.05 -3.39
C LEU A 101 -5.20 5.72 -3.94
N LEU A 102 -5.65 5.27 -5.12
CA LEU A 102 -5.15 4.04 -5.74
C LEU A 102 -3.64 4.10 -6.01
N ALA A 103 -3.11 5.22 -6.50
CA ALA A 103 -1.68 5.37 -6.76
C ALA A 103 -0.86 5.29 -5.47
N VAL A 104 -1.37 5.87 -4.37
CA VAL A 104 -0.72 5.82 -3.06
C VAL A 104 -0.74 4.39 -2.51
N CYS A 105 -1.90 3.73 -2.51
CA CYS A 105 -2.03 2.36 -2.03
C CYS A 105 -1.10 1.39 -2.79
N VAL A 106 -1.06 1.47 -4.12
CA VAL A 106 -0.17 0.60 -4.92
C VAL A 106 1.31 0.84 -4.57
N GLN A 107 1.74 2.10 -4.44
CA GLN A 107 3.13 2.39 -4.04
C GLN A 107 3.43 1.88 -2.63
N HIS A 108 2.53 2.12 -1.67
CA HIS A 108 2.66 1.67 -0.30
C HIS A 108 2.79 0.15 -0.19
N GLU A 109 1.93 -0.60 -0.88
CA GLU A 109 1.97 -2.06 -0.82
C GLU A 109 3.18 -2.64 -1.56
N ILE A 110 3.62 -2.01 -2.67
CA ILE A 110 4.88 -2.40 -3.34
C ILE A 110 6.08 -2.17 -2.42
N ASP A 111 6.13 -1.06 -1.69
CA ASP A 111 7.17 -0.79 -0.68
C ASP A 111 7.25 -1.91 0.35
N HIS A 112 6.10 -2.36 0.88
CA HIS A 112 6.06 -3.49 1.79
C HIS A 112 6.70 -4.75 1.20
N THR A 113 6.42 -5.07 -0.07
CA THR A 113 7.06 -6.22 -0.74
C THR A 113 8.57 -6.08 -0.91
N ASN A 114 9.10 -4.86 -0.76
CA ASN A 114 10.53 -4.54 -0.78
C ASN A 114 11.10 -4.27 0.62
N GLY A 115 10.33 -4.50 1.69
CA GLY A 115 10.78 -4.30 3.07
C GLY A 115 10.84 -2.84 3.52
N ILE A 116 10.16 -1.94 2.79
CA ILE A 116 10.05 -0.52 3.11
C ILE A 116 8.68 -0.28 3.75
N VAL A 117 8.63 0.55 4.78
CA VAL A 117 7.39 0.98 5.46
C VAL A 117 7.28 2.49 5.34
N PHE A 118 6.08 3.05 5.24
CA PHE A 118 5.90 4.49 5.00
C PHE A 118 6.63 5.41 6.02
N ILE A 119 6.84 4.95 7.25
CA ILE A 119 7.59 5.69 8.28
C ILE A 119 9.08 5.85 7.94
N ASP A 120 9.61 5.07 7.00
CA ASP A 120 10.97 5.19 6.49
C ASP A 120 11.19 6.46 5.67
N TYR A 121 10.11 7.06 5.12
CA TYR A 121 10.15 8.35 4.44
C TYR A 121 10.11 9.54 5.41
N LEU A 122 9.85 9.30 6.69
CA LEU A 122 9.75 10.36 7.70
C LEU A 122 11.13 10.69 8.28
N SER A 123 11.24 11.89 8.86
CA SER A 123 12.43 12.23 9.64
C SER A 123 12.63 11.25 10.80
N LYS A 124 13.88 11.02 11.20
CA LYS A 124 14.24 10.09 12.27
C LYS A 124 13.40 10.29 13.54
N LEU A 125 13.22 11.55 13.97
CA LEU A 125 12.41 11.87 15.16
C LEU A 125 10.94 11.46 14.99
N LYS A 126 10.34 11.70 13.81
CA LYS A 126 8.95 11.30 13.51
C LYS A 126 8.83 9.78 13.45
N LYS A 127 9.79 9.08 12.85
CA LYS A 127 9.84 7.61 12.79
C LYS A 127 9.91 6.99 14.19
N ASP A 128 10.83 7.46 15.04
CA ASP A 128 10.97 6.98 16.41
C ASP A 128 9.68 7.21 17.24
N PHE A 129 9.02 8.35 17.02
CA PHE A 129 7.73 8.64 17.64
C PHE A 129 6.62 7.70 17.14
N ALA A 130 6.56 7.44 15.82
CA ALA A 130 5.60 6.52 15.22
C ALA A 130 5.69 5.11 15.82
N LEU A 131 6.92 4.58 15.93
CA LEU A 131 7.18 3.26 16.52
C LEU A 131 6.72 3.20 17.98
N LYS A 132 7.07 4.21 18.80
CA LYS A 132 6.62 4.27 20.20
C LYS A 132 5.11 4.33 20.33
N LYS A 133 4.43 5.07 19.44
CA LYS A 133 2.97 5.19 19.44
C LYS A 133 2.30 3.88 19.03
N SER A 134 2.83 3.22 18.01
CA SER A 134 2.35 1.92 17.53
C SER A 134 2.44 0.85 18.61
N LEU A 135 3.57 0.73 19.30
CA LEU A 135 3.75 -0.23 20.40
C LEU A 135 2.72 -0.01 21.51
N LYS A 136 2.52 1.24 21.95
CA LYS A 136 1.51 1.59 22.96
C LYS A 136 0.08 1.32 22.50
N PHE A 137 -0.20 1.40 21.20
CA PHE A 137 -1.51 1.09 20.67
C PHE A 137 -1.78 -0.42 20.77
N GLN A 138 -0.80 -1.23 20.41
CA GLN A 138 -0.89 -2.70 20.47
C GLN A 138 -1.00 -3.23 21.90
N GLU A 139 -0.40 -2.57 22.90
CA GLU A 139 -0.58 -2.91 24.32
C GLU A 139 -2.01 -2.69 24.83
N ARG A 140 -2.83 -1.91 24.11
CA ARG A 140 -4.18 -1.49 24.54
C ARG A 140 -5.30 -2.16 23.75
N ALA A 141 -4.96 -2.88 22.67
CA ALA A 141 -5.90 -3.58 21.79
C ALA A 141 -6.01 -5.04 22.19
#